data_AF-A0A8S3Y0U0-F1
#
_entry.id   AF-A0A8S3Y0U0-F1
#
_cell.length_a   1.000
_cell.length_b   1.000
_cell.length_c   1.000
_cell.angle_alpha   90.00
_cell.angle_beta   90.00
_cell.angle_gamma   90.00
#
_symmetry.space_group_name_H-M   'P 1'
#
loop_
_entity.id
_entity.type
_entity.pdbx_description
1 polymer ?
#
loop_
_entity_poly.entity_id
_entity_poly.type
_entity_poly.pdbx_seq_one_letter_code
_entity_poly.pdbx_strand_id
1 'polypeptide(L)'
;MDKERKAVWICHACKNRQPKSDNQNTPIRGNTMYSEGCMEKETEELASNLNVKVRAKSNRREEINLALNDFKNELTQATDFLATEQADLKVKVEQKYKEIKDLQTQTLKLKKEVYTLNGRLSTIEKISRDNNLEINGIQEKASEDLFGLFHTICNTINSPIADSDIRACRRVAKMDQAAVRIRAVPY
;
A
#
# COMPACT_ATOMS: atom_id res chain seq x y z
N MET A 1 35.90 28.89 -17.84
CA MET A 1 35.90 28.80 -19.32
C MET A 1 35.63 30.19 -19.87
N ASP A 2 36.61 30.77 -20.55
CA ASP A 2 36.50 32.13 -21.13
C ASP A 2 35.42 32.23 -22.21
N LYS A 3 34.84 33.43 -22.32
CA LYS A 3 33.76 33.74 -23.29
C LYS A 3 34.21 33.47 -24.74
N GLU A 4 35.48 33.69 -25.06
CA GLU A 4 36.03 33.42 -26.40
C GLU A 4 35.98 31.94 -26.78
N ARG A 5 36.22 31.03 -25.82
CA ARG A 5 36.20 29.59 -26.09
C ARG A 5 34.80 29.03 -26.33
N LYS A 6 33.75 29.70 -25.82
CA LYS A 6 32.36 29.30 -26.09
C LYS A 6 31.90 29.67 -27.50
N ALA A 7 32.46 30.73 -28.09
CA ALA A 7 32.09 31.16 -29.45
C ALA A 7 32.64 30.22 -30.55
N VAL A 8 33.68 29.45 -30.25
CA VAL A 8 34.36 28.56 -31.22
C VAL A 8 34.02 27.08 -30.98
N TRP A 9 33.20 26.77 -29.96
CA TRP A 9 32.86 25.38 -29.67
C TRP A 9 31.82 24.84 -30.67
N ILE A 10 32.20 23.79 -31.40
CA ILE A 10 31.35 23.10 -32.37
C ILE A 10 31.18 21.65 -31.90
N CYS A 11 29.94 21.14 -31.89
CA CYS A 11 29.69 19.76 -31.50
C CYS A 11 30.27 18.76 -32.52
N HIS A 12 30.49 17.53 -32.07
CA HIS A 12 31.14 16.49 -32.88
C HIS A 12 30.38 16.18 -34.19
N ALA A 13 29.04 16.24 -34.15
CA ALA A 13 28.20 16.01 -35.32
C ALA A 13 28.33 17.13 -36.38
N CYS A 14 28.44 18.39 -35.94
CA CYS A 14 28.63 19.52 -36.85
C CYS A 14 30.06 19.58 -37.40
N LYS A 15 31.06 19.17 -36.61
CA LYS A 15 32.46 19.08 -37.05
C LYS A 15 32.65 18.12 -38.23
N ASN A 16 31.94 16.99 -38.23
CA ASN A 16 32.02 16.00 -39.32
C ASN A 16 31.32 16.43 -40.61
N ARG A 17 30.51 17.50 -40.58
CA ARG A 17 29.81 18.04 -41.74
C ARG A 17 30.57 19.18 -42.44
N GLN A 18 31.69 19.64 -41.87
CA GLN A 18 32.48 20.68 -42.54
C GLN A 18 33.27 20.07 -43.72
N PRO A 19 33.32 20.77 -44.88
CA PRO A 19 34.09 20.30 -46.02
C PRO A 19 35.57 20.21 -45.62
N LYS A 20 36.19 19.05 -45.89
CA LYS A 20 37.61 18.86 -45.66
C LYS A 20 38.37 19.75 -46.65
N SER A 21 38.89 20.87 -46.18
CA SER A 21 39.75 21.75 -46.98
C SER A 21 41.14 21.14 -47.07
N ASP A 22 41.64 21.07 -48.31
CA ASP A 22 43.02 20.77 -48.68
C ASP A 22 43.46 19.28 -48.59
N ASN A 23 43.49 18.65 -49.76
CA ASN A 23 43.97 17.30 -50.01
C ASN A 23 45.30 17.29 -50.80
N GLN A 24 46.00 18.43 -50.92
CA GLN A 24 47.26 18.59 -51.64
C GLN A 24 48.42 17.75 -51.06
N ASN A 25 48.29 17.22 -49.84
CA ASN A 25 49.30 16.39 -49.16
C ASN A 25 48.92 14.90 -49.06
N THR A 26 47.92 14.43 -49.81
CA THR A 26 47.64 12.99 -49.89
C THR A 26 48.62 12.36 -50.87
N PRO A 27 49.52 11.45 -50.45
CA PRO A 27 50.48 10.85 -51.37
C PRO A 27 49.71 10.08 -52.45
N ILE A 28 49.81 10.53 -53.71
CA ILE A 28 49.27 9.80 -54.85
C ILE A 28 50.06 8.51 -54.93
N ARG A 29 49.40 7.37 -54.65
CA ARG A 29 49.98 6.04 -54.88
C ARG A 29 50.38 5.96 -56.35
N GLY A 30 51.69 5.98 -56.62
CA GLY A 30 52.23 5.75 -57.94
C GLY A 30 51.73 4.41 -58.47
N ASN A 31 51.18 4.44 -59.68
CA ASN A 31 50.74 3.25 -60.38
C ASN A 31 51.99 2.47 -60.83
N THR A 32 52.42 1.51 -60.01
CA THR A 32 53.47 0.54 -60.39
C THR A 32 52.94 -0.33 -61.53
N MET A 33 53.52 -0.16 -62.73
CA MET A 33 53.47 -1.17 -63.79
C MET A 33 54.03 -2.49 -63.24
N TYR A 34 53.16 -3.50 -63.11
CA TYR A 34 53.59 -4.86 -62.79
C TYR A 34 54.05 -5.55 -64.07
N SER A 35 55.27 -6.06 -64.02
CA SER A 35 55.84 -7.00 -64.97
C SER A 35 55.10 -8.33 -64.86
N GLU A 36 54.58 -8.81 -65.99
CA GLU A 36 54.04 -10.17 -66.13
C GLU A 36 55.19 -11.18 -66.06
N GLY A 37 55.14 -12.05 -65.06
CA GLY A 37 56.00 -13.23 -64.99
C GLY A 37 56.49 -13.55 -63.58
N CYS A 38 55.60 -14.08 -62.74
CA CYS A 38 55.85 -15.01 -61.61
C CYS A 38 54.68 -14.95 -60.59
N MET A 39 53.44 -15.29 -60.98
CA MET A 39 52.23 -15.11 -60.13
C MET A 39 51.30 -16.33 -60.05
N GLU A 40 51.72 -17.52 -60.47
CA GLU A 40 50.83 -18.70 -60.41
C GLU A 40 50.82 -19.41 -59.05
N LYS A 41 51.91 -19.32 -58.26
CA LYS A 41 51.94 -19.98 -56.93
C LYS A 41 51.36 -19.13 -55.80
N GLU A 42 51.45 -17.81 -55.88
CA GLU A 42 50.89 -16.91 -54.85
C GLU A 42 49.37 -16.74 -54.96
N THR A 43 48.79 -16.88 -56.15
CA THR A 43 47.35 -16.71 -56.39
C THR A 43 46.51 -17.89 -55.89
N GLU A 44 47.03 -19.11 -55.93
CA GLU A 44 46.37 -20.32 -55.44
C GLU A 44 46.41 -20.40 -53.89
N GLU A 45 47.50 -19.96 -53.27
CA GLU A 45 47.62 -19.82 -51.82
C GLU A 45 46.75 -18.67 -51.28
N LEU A 46 46.61 -17.56 -52.02
CA LEU A 46 45.67 -16.49 -51.65
C LEU A 46 44.21 -16.94 -51.79
N ALA A 47 43.85 -17.65 -52.85
CA ALA A 47 42.50 -18.13 -53.10
C ALA A 47 42.04 -19.18 -52.08
N SER A 48 42.92 -20.12 -51.71
CA SER A 48 42.66 -21.08 -50.64
C SER A 48 42.52 -20.38 -49.28
N ASN A 49 43.39 -19.43 -48.95
CA ASN A 49 43.30 -18.63 -47.73
C ASN A 49 42.04 -17.74 -47.67
N LEU A 50 41.58 -17.20 -48.81
CA LEU A 50 40.32 -16.48 -48.89
C LEU A 50 39.13 -17.41 -48.63
N ASN A 51 39.08 -18.58 -49.28
CA ASN A 51 38.00 -19.54 -49.06
C ASN A 51 37.91 -20.01 -47.60
N VAL A 52 39.06 -20.24 -46.94
CA VAL A 52 39.10 -20.57 -45.51
C VAL A 52 38.58 -19.40 -44.66
N LYS A 53 39.00 -18.16 -44.95
CA LYS A 53 38.52 -16.96 -44.22
C LYS A 53 37.04 -16.67 -44.46
N VAL A 54 36.51 -16.91 -45.65
CA VAL A 54 35.07 -16.72 -45.97
C VAL A 54 34.22 -17.76 -45.26
N ARG A 55 34.64 -19.04 -45.25
CA ARG A 55 33.95 -20.11 -44.50
C ARG A 55 33.98 -19.86 -43.00
N ALA A 56 35.14 -19.45 -42.44
CA ALA A 56 35.25 -19.09 -41.03
C ALA A 56 34.38 -17.89 -40.64
N LYS A 57 34.24 -16.89 -41.53
CA LYS A 57 33.32 -15.76 -41.33
C LYS A 57 31.85 -16.16 -41.43
N SER A 58 31.50 -17.12 -42.30
CA SER A 58 30.14 -17.65 -42.42
C SER A 58 29.73 -18.41 -41.15
N ASN A 59 30.58 -19.32 -40.68
CA ASN A 59 30.31 -20.11 -39.47
C ASN A 59 30.17 -19.23 -38.23
N ARG A 60 31.04 -18.22 -38.06
CA ARG A 60 30.94 -17.27 -36.94
C ARG A 60 29.63 -16.47 -36.97
N ARG A 61 29.10 -16.17 -38.16
CA ARG A 61 27.82 -15.48 -38.31
C ARG A 61 26.64 -16.38 -37.92
N GLU A 62 26.70 -17.66 -38.25
CA GLU A 62 25.70 -18.65 -37.85
C GLU A 62 25.69 -18.88 -36.34
N GLU A 63 26.87 -19.01 -35.71
CA GLU A 63 27.00 -19.12 -34.25
C GLU A 63 26.43 -17.89 -33.52
N ILE A 64 26.72 -16.69 -34.02
CA ILE A 64 26.16 -15.44 -33.48
C ILE A 64 24.63 -15.42 -33.63
N ASN A 65 24.10 -15.84 -34.79
CA ASN A 65 22.66 -15.87 -35.01
C ASN A 65 21.96 -16.90 -34.12
N LEU A 66 22.59 -18.05 -33.87
CA LEU A 66 22.09 -19.06 -32.92
C LEU A 66 22.03 -18.49 -31.51
N ALA A 67 23.13 -17.93 -31.01
CA ALA A 67 23.17 -17.31 -29.69
C ALA A 67 22.17 -16.13 -29.54
N LEU A 68 21.98 -15.34 -30.59
CA LEU A 68 20.98 -14.27 -30.62
C LEU A 68 19.55 -14.80 -30.58
N ASN A 69 19.27 -15.91 -31.26
CA ASN A 69 17.95 -16.54 -31.22
C ASN A 69 17.67 -17.17 -29.86
N ASP A 70 18.66 -17.83 -29.25
CA ASP A 70 18.53 -18.40 -27.91
C ASP A 70 18.27 -17.29 -26.87
N PHE A 71 19.06 -16.21 -26.91
CA PHE A 71 18.85 -15.05 -26.05
C PHE A 71 17.48 -14.40 -26.28
N LYS A 72 17.03 -14.29 -27.54
CA LYS A 72 15.71 -13.75 -27.87
C LYS A 72 14.61 -14.62 -27.27
N ASN A 73 14.74 -15.94 -27.35
CA ASN A 73 13.77 -16.87 -26.80
C ASN A 73 13.71 -16.77 -25.27
N GLU A 74 14.85 -16.72 -24.60
CA GLU A 74 14.93 -16.51 -23.15
C GLU A 74 14.30 -15.18 -22.74
N LEU A 75 14.58 -14.11 -23.48
CA LEU A 75 14.01 -12.79 -23.22
C LEU A 75 12.49 -12.78 -23.42
N THR A 76 11.98 -13.44 -24.46
CA THR A 76 10.54 -13.58 -24.68
C THR A 76 9.89 -14.36 -23.55
N GLN A 77 10.45 -15.50 -23.15
CA GLN A 77 9.92 -16.29 -22.03
C GLN A 77 9.89 -15.49 -20.72
N ALA A 78 10.96 -14.77 -20.40
CA ALA A 78 11.01 -13.91 -19.22
C ALA A 78 9.97 -12.78 -19.29
N THR A 79 9.79 -12.17 -20.46
CA THR A 79 8.82 -11.10 -20.67
C THR A 79 7.39 -11.61 -20.53
N ASP A 80 7.07 -12.77 -21.11
CA ASP A 80 5.75 -13.39 -21.03
C ASP A 80 5.41 -13.82 -19.60
N PHE A 81 6.37 -14.38 -18.88
CA PHE A 81 6.22 -14.70 -17.46
C PHE A 81 5.93 -13.45 -16.62
N LEU A 82 6.68 -12.36 -16.83
CA LEU A 82 6.43 -11.12 -16.11
C LEU A 82 5.07 -10.51 -16.46
N ALA A 83 4.65 -10.59 -17.74
CA ALA A 83 3.35 -10.09 -18.17
C ALA A 83 2.19 -10.86 -17.52
N THR A 84 2.33 -12.19 -17.42
CA THR A 84 1.31 -13.05 -16.77
C THR A 84 1.24 -12.80 -15.27
N GLU A 85 2.38 -12.77 -14.56
CA GLU A 85 2.43 -12.43 -13.13
C GLU A 85 1.87 -11.02 -12.85
N GLN A 86 2.16 -10.05 -13.73
CA GLN A 86 1.62 -8.71 -13.60
C GLN A 86 0.08 -8.68 -13.75
N ALA A 87 -0.47 -9.46 -14.68
CA ALA A 87 -1.92 -9.59 -14.86
C ALA A 87 -2.58 -10.22 -13.62
N ASP A 88 -1.99 -11.31 -13.10
CA ASP A 88 -2.49 -12.02 -11.91
C ASP A 88 -2.44 -11.15 -10.66
N LEU A 89 -1.34 -10.42 -10.47
CA LEU A 89 -1.22 -9.45 -9.38
C LEU A 89 -2.28 -8.36 -9.47
N LYS A 90 -2.56 -7.86 -10.67
CA LYS A 90 -3.60 -6.84 -10.87
C LYS A 90 -4.98 -7.37 -10.46
N VAL A 91 -5.32 -8.60 -10.84
CA VAL A 91 -6.59 -9.24 -10.44
C VAL A 91 -6.67 -9.40 -8.92
N LYS A 92 -5.61 -9.91 -8.29
CA LYS A 92 -5.55 -10.07 -6.82
C LYS A 92 -5.70 -8.74 -6.09
N VAL A 93 -5.04 -7.69 -6.59
CA VAL A 93 -5.13 -6.34 -6.05
C VAL A 93 -6.56 -5.80 -6.17
N GLU A 94 -7.19 -5.90 -7.35
CA GLU A 94 -8.57 -5.47 -7.54
C GLU A 94 -9.56 -6.23 -6.64
N GLN A 95 -9.37 -7.54 -6.46
CA GLN A 95 -10.19 -8.35 -5.56
C GLN A 95 -10.03 -7.89 -4.10
N LYS A 96 -8.80 -7.67 -3.63
CA LYS A 96 -8.54 -7.18 -2.28
C LYS A 96 -9.07 -5.76 -2.06
N TYR A 97 -9.01 -4.90 -3.07
CA TYR A 97 -9.64 -3.58 -2.99
C TYR A 97 -11.15 -3.65 -2.82
N LYS A 98 -11.83 -4.58 -3.50
CA LYS A 98 -13.27 -4.81 -3.32
C LYS A 98 -13.57 -5.29 -1.90
N GLU A 99 -12.83 -6.30 -1.43
CA GLU A 99 -12.98 -6.86 -0.08
C GLU A 99 -12.80 -5.78 1.01
N ILE A 100 -11.77 -4.93 0.88
CA ILE A 100 -11.53 -3.83 1.81
C ILE A 100 -12.71 -2.85 1.82
N LYS A 101 -13.24 -2.46 0.65
CA LYS A 101 -14.39 -1.55 0.56
C LYS A 101 -15.65 -2.15 1.20
N ASP A 102 -15.89 -3.43 0.99
CA ASP A 102 -17.04 -4.13 1.56
C ASP A 102 -16.92 -4.20 3.08
N LEU A 103 -15.75 -4.57 3.61
CA LEU A 103 -15.47 -4.61 5.04
C LEU A 103 -15.59 -3.23 5.71
N GLN A 104 -15.11 -2.17 5.05
CA GLN A 104 -15.28 -0.80 5.53
C GLN A 104 -16.76 -0.41 5.62
N THR A 105 -17.55 -0.76 4.59
CA THR A 105 -18.99 -0.49 4.55
C THR A 105 -19.73 -1.22 5.66
N GLN A 106 -19.42 -2.51 5.87
CA GLN A 106 -20.01 -3.30 6.95
C GLN A 106 -19.62 -2.75 8.34
N THR A 107 -18.36 -2.36 8.52
CA THR A 107 -17.89 -1.76 9.77
C THR A 107 -18.65 -0.48 10.11
N LEU A 108 -18.88 0.38 9.11
CA LEU A 108 -19.67 1.60 9.31
C LEU A 108 -21.13 1.30 9.66
N LYS A 109 -21.74 0.30 9.00
CA LYS A 109 -23.11 -0.14 9.28
C LYS A 109 -23.23 -0.66 10.72
N LEU A 110 -22.36 -1.58 11.11
CA LEU A 110 -22.34 -2.16 12.46
C LEU A 110 -22.11 -1.11 13.54
N LYS A 111 -21.20 -0.17 13.33
CA LYS A 111 -20.98 0.95 14.26
C LYS A 111 -22.26 1.76 14.46
N LYS A 112 -22.98 2.09 13.38
CA LYS A 112 -24.27 2.80 13.47
C LYS A 112 -25.30 2.02 14.27
N GLU A 113 -25.44 0.72 14.00
CA GLU A 113 -26.37 -0.15 14.73
C GLU A 113 -26.03 -0.19 16.24
N VAL A 114 -24.76 -0.33 16.60
CA VAL A 114 -24.31 -0.27 17.99
C VAL A 114 -24.65 1.07 18.64
N TYR A 115 -24.43 2.20 17.96
CA TYR A 115 -24.82 3.52 18.49
C TYR A 115 -26.34 3.63 18.71
N THR A 116 -27.15 3.14 17.76
CA THR A 116 -28.61 3.14 17.90
C THR A 116 -29.05 2.26 19.06
N LEU A 117 -28.48 1.06 19.21
CA LEU A 117 -28.80 0.14 20.30
C LEU A 117 -28.42 0.72 21.66
N ASN A 118 -27.23 1.33 21.77
CA ASN A 118 -26.80 1.99 23.00
C ASN A 118 -27.71 3.17 23.36
N GLY A 119 -28.17 3.94 22.36
CA GLY A 119 -29.15 5.01 22.57
C GLY A 119 -30.46 4.47 23.13
N ARG A 120 -31.01 3.40 22.52
CA ARG A 120 -32.23 2.75 22.99
C ARG A 120 -32.08 2.17 24.39
N LEU A 121 -30.94 1.51 24.67
CA LEU A 121 -30.64 0.97 25.99
C LEU A 121 -30.62 2.07 27.05
N SER A 122 -29.93 3.18 26.78
CA SER A 122 -29.90 4.33 27.69
C SER A 122 -31.29 4.91 27.95
N THR A 123 -32.14 5.01 26.92
CA THR A 123 -33.54 5.44 27.09
C THR A 123 -34.32 4.48 27.98
N ILE A 124 -34.19 3.16 27.76
CA ILE A 124 -34.87 2.15 28.56
C ILE A 124 -34.39 2.18 30.01
N GLU A 125 -33.08 2.31 30.24
CA GLU A 125 -32.53 2.42 31.60
C GLU A 125 -33.02 3.66 32.34
N LYS A 126 -33.15 4.80 31.64
CA LYS A 126 -33.73 6.02 32.20
C LYS A 126 -35.19 5.83 32.57
N ILE A 127 -35.99 5.28 31.66
CA ILE A 127 -37.41 4.99 31.90
C ILE A 127 -37.56 3.97 33.05
N SER A 128 -36.67 2.98 33.15
CA SER A 128 -36.73 2.00 34.24
C SER A 128 -36.45 2.59 35.63
N ARG A 129 -35.90 3.81 35.70
CA ARG A 129 -35.52 4.48 36.95
C ARG A 129 -36.17 5.86 37.11
N ASP A 130 -37.13 6.19 36.25
CA ASP A 130 -37.74 7.51 36.18
C ASP A 130 -38.54 7.86 37.44
N ASN A 131 -39.14 6.85 38.06
CA ASN A 131 -39.89 6.93 39.30
C ASN A 131 -39.08 6.49 40.52
N ASN A 132 -37.80 6.19 40.34
CA ASN A 132 -36.97 5.79 41.45
C ASN A 132 -36.51 7.03 42.22
N LEU A 133 -36.69 7.00 43.54
CA LEU A 133 -36.22 8.08 44.42
C LEU A 133 -34.97 7.64 45.15
N GLU A 134 -33.88 8.41 45.05
CA GLU A 134 -32.65 8.15 45.78
C GLU A 134 -32.53 9.04 47.01
N ILE A 135 -32.60 8.42 48.19
CA ILE A 135 -32.42 9.13 49.45
C ILE A 135 -30.99 8.91 49.96
N ASN A 136 -30.29 10.03 50.14
CA ASN A 136 -28.90 10.06 50.57
C ASN A 136 -28.77 10.55 52.03
N GLY A 137 -27.70 10.15 52.71
CA GLY A 137 -27.36 10.66 54.04
C GLY A 137 -28.10 9.98 55.21
N ILE A 138 -28.89 8.94 54.94
CA ILE A 138 -29.50 8.12 55.99
C ILE A 138 -28.44 7.19 56.58
N GLN A 139 -28.18 7.30 57.89
CA GLN A 139 -27.29 6.39 58.62
C GLN A 139 -27.73 4.92 58.50
N GLU A 140 -26.78 4.01 58.32
CA GLU A 140 -27.02 2.56 58.19
C GLU A 140 -27.14 1.92 59.59
N LYS A 141 -28.19 1.11 59.82
CA LYS A 141 -28.33 0.27 61.02
C LYS A 141 -28.51 -1.19 60.60
N ALA A 142 -28.01 -2.14 61.41
CA ALA A 142 -28.00 -3.57 61.06
C ALA A 142 -29.41 -4.19 60.90
N SER A 143 -30.42 -3.63 61.57
CA SER A 143 -31.82 -4.04 61.46
C SER A 143 -32.68 -2.79 61.30
N GLU A 144 -32.59 -2.18 60.13
CA GLU A 144 -33.35 -0.98 59.79
C GLU A 144 -34.67 -1.29 59.09
N ASP A 145 -35.73 -0.59 59.49
CA ASP A 145 -36.98 -0.54 58.75
C ASP A 145 -36.93 0.66 57.80
N LEU A 146 -36.53 0.41 56.55
CA LEU A 146 -36.44 1.45 55.54
C LEU A 146 -37.81 1.98 55.10
N PHE A 147 -38.86 1.15 55.17
CA PHE A 147 -40.22 1.55 54.83
C PHE A 147 -40.77 2.54 55.86
N GLY A 148 -40.67 2.21 57.15
CA GLY A 148 -41.09 3.11 58.22
C GLY A 148 -40.30 4.42 58.24
N LEU A 149 -39.00 4.36 57.93
CA LEU A 149 -38.19 5.56 57.80
C LEU A 149 -38.65 6.45 56.63
N PHE A 150 -38.92 5.87 55.47
CA PHE A 150 -39.41 6.62 54.31
C PHE A 150 -40.75 7.29 54.60
N HIS A 151 -41.70 6.57 55.20
CA HIS A 151 -42.98 7.13 55.65
C HIS A 151 -42.79 8.30 56.61
N THR A 152 -41.84 8.18 57.54
CA THR A 152 -41.51 9.27 58.47
C THR A 152 -41.01 10.51 57.71
N ILE A 153 -40.16 10.34 56.70
CA ILE A 153 -39.66 11.43 55.85
C ILE A 153 -40.81 12.07 55.06
N CYS A 154 -41.63 11.26 54.39
CA CYS A 154 -42.81 11.69 53.63
C CYS A 154 -43.81 12.48 54.48
N ASN A 155 -44.12 11.99 55.68
CA ASN A 155 -45.01 12.68 56.62
C ASN A 155 -44.39 13.99 57.12
N THR A 156 -43.07 14.02 57.36
CA THR A 156 -42.36 15.24 57.80
C THR A 156 -42.44 16.36 56.75
N ILE A 157 -42.44 16.01 55.46
CA ILE A 157 -42.57 16.97 54.36
C ILE A 157 -44.02 17.22 53.90
N ASN A 158 -45.01 16.74 54.66
CA ASN A 158 -46.44 16.81 54.33
C ASN A 158 -46.81 16.20 52.96
N SER A 159 -46.13 15.12 52.56
CA SER A 159 -46.43 14.36 51.35
C SER A 159 -46.57 12.87 51.68
N PRO A 160 -47.71 12.46 52.29
CA PRO A 160 -47.95 11.06 52.61
C PRO A 160 -48.11 10.23 51.34
N ILE A 161 -47.54 9.02 51.34
CA ILE A 161 -47.58 8.06 50.23
C ILE A 161 -48.25 6.79 50.74
N ALA A 162 -49.06 6.11 49.92
CA ALA A 162 -49.67 4.84 50.33
C ALA A 162 -48.70 3.67 50.14
N ASP A 163 -48.85 2.61 50.94
CA ASP A 163 -48.01 1.41 50.81
C ASP A 163 -48.13 0.77 49.42
N SER A 164 -49.28 0.91 48.75
CA SER A 164 -49.51 0.41 47.39
C SER A 164 -48.70 1.15 46.33
N ASP A 165 -48.28 2.38 46.61
CA ASP A 165 -47.51 3.22 45.68
C ASP A 165 -46.03 2.86 45.72
N ILE A 166 -45.61 2.08 46.73
CA ILE A 166 -44.23 1.68 46.96
C ILE A 166 -44.02 0.28 46.39
N ARG A 167 -43.19 0.18 45.35
CA ARG A 167 -42.83 -1.13 44.77
C ARG A 167 -41.76 -1.85 45.57
N ALA A 168 -40.71 -1.14 45.96
CA ALA A 168 -39.61 -1.70 46.73
C ALA A 168 -38.89 -0.59 47.49
N CYS A 169 -38.19 -0.96 48.55
CA CYS A 169 -37.29 -0.06 49.25
C CYS A 169 -36.05 -0.84 49.66
N ARG A 170 -34.88 -0.40 49.24
CA ARG A 170 -33.61 -1.08 49.55
C ARG A 170 -32.44 -0.13 49.51
N ARG A 171 -31.35 -0.49 50.18
CA ARG A 171 -30.04 0.18 49.99
C ARG A 171 -29.45 -0.18 48.63
N VAL A 172 -28.81 0.77 47.93
CA VAL A 172 -27.92 0.47 46.80
C VAL A 172 -26.62 -0.10 47.36
N ALA A 173 -26.10 -1.13 46.71
CA ALA A 173 -24.71 -1.53 46.93
C ALA A 173 -23.76 -0.36 46.59
N LYS A 174 -22.68 -0.22 47.37
CA LYS A 174 -21.62 0.73 47.02
C LYS A 174 -20.91 0.24 45.76
N MET A 175 -20.67 1.13 44.80
CA MET A 175 -19.80 0.83 43.66
C MET A 175 -18.36 0.56 44.11
N ASP A 176 -17.87 1.34 45.08
CA ASP A 176 -16.57 1.16 45.70
C ASP A 176 -16.77 0.78 47.17
N GLN A 177 -16.31 -0.41 47.54
CA GLN A 177 -16.46 -0.92 48.91
C GLN A 177 -15.57 -0.18 49.91
N ALA A 178 -14.49 0.47 49.45
CA ALA A 178 -13.60 1.26 50.29
C ALA A 178 -14.15 2.68 50.56
N ALA A 179 -15.18 3.11 49.83
CA ALA A 179 -15.74 4.45 49.98
C ALA A 179 -16.48 4.62 51.33
N VAL A 180 -16.09 5.64 52.08
CA VAL A 180 -16.70 6.06 53.35
C VAL A 180 -18.15 6.54 53.17
N ARG A 181 -18.54 6.91 51.95
CA ARG A 181 -19.89 7.40 51.64
C ARG A 181 -20.95 6.33 51.95
N ILE A 182 -22.00 6.75 52.65
CA ILE A 182 -23.13 5.91 53.07
C ILE A 182 -23.98 5.51 51.87
N ARG A 183 -24.54 4.30 51.85
CA ARG A 183 -25.35 3.76 50.75
C ARG A 183 -26.66 4.55 50.57
N ALA A 184 -26.95 4.92 49.33
CA ALA A 184 -28.24 5.50 48.96
C ALA A 184 -29.37 4.47 49.08
N VAL A 185 -30.61 4.90 49.25
CA VAL A 185 -31.80 4.04 49.22
C VAL A 185 -32.62 4.36 47.96
N PRO A 186 -32.64 3.48 46.93
CA PRO A 186 -33.57 3.53 45.83
C PRO A 186 -34.91 2.99 46.29
N TYR A 187 -35.91 3.84 46.13
CA TYR A 187 -37.32 3.49 46.13
C TYR A 187 -37.76 3.11 44.71
#